data_AF-A0A433SVH8-F1
#
_entry.id   AF-A0A433SVH8-F1
#
_cell.length_a   1.000
_cell.length_b   1.000
_cell.length_c   1.000
_cell.angle_alpha   90.00
_cell.angle_beta   90.00
_cell.angle_gamma   90.00
#
_symmetry.space_group_name_H-M   'P 1'
#
loop_
_entity.id
_entity.type
_entity.pdbx_description
1 polymer ?
#
loop_
_entity_poly.entity_id
_entity_poly.type
_entity_poly.pdbx_seq_one_letter_code
_entity_poly.pdbx_strand_id
1 'polypeptide(L)'
;PQAVAVGDVRRELTFCRKTGIPVVGLVENMSGYVCPHCSTCTNIFSKGGGQALAKQTDIPFLGSVPIDSKLTYSLDIGTNILEAHPESQAVEAINHVVKKLIALDKDLP
;
A
#
# COMPACT_ATOMS: atom_id res chain seq x y z
N PRO A 1 10.11 -9.58 -9.35
CA PRO A 1 9.97 -8.15 -8.94
C PRO A 1 10.04 -7.93 -7.41
N GLN A 2 9.26 -8.67 -6.61
CA GLN A 2 9.11 -8.42 -5.17
C GLN A 2 10.44 -8.40 -4.38
N ALA A 3 11.33 -9.37 -4.58
CA ALA A 3 12.59 -9.43 -3.84
C ALA A 3 13.50 -8.21 -4.08
N VAL A 4 13.45 -7.65 -5.29
CA VAL A 4 14.19 -6.42 -5.65
C VAL A 4 13.59 -5.23 -4.91
N ALA A 5 12.27 -5.05 -4.99
CA ALA A 5 11.56 -3.97 -4.29
C ALA A 5 11.80 -4.00 -2.76
N VAL A 6 11.73 -5.18 -2.14
CA VAL A 6 12.05 -5.35 -0.71
C VAL A 6 13.52 -5.03 -0.41
N GLY A 7 14.43 -5.37 -1.32
CA GLY A 7 15.85 -5.04 -1.21
C GLY A 7 16.10 -3.53 -1.23
N ASP A 8 15.42 -2.81 -2.11
CA ASP A 8 15.55 -1.35 -2.24
C ASP A 8 14.94 -0.64 -1.02
N VAL A 9 13.72 -1.00 -0.61
CA VAL A 9 13.10 -0.43 0.60
C VAL A 9 13.98 -0.68 1.83
N ARG A 10 14.63 -1.85 1.97
CA ARG A 10 15.56 -2.10 3.09
C ARG A 10 16.74 -1.13 3.10
N ARG A 11 17.27 -0.76 1.93
CA ARG A 11 18.35 0.24 1.81
C ARG A 11 17.84 1.63 2.17
N GLU A 12 16.66 2.00 1.69
CA GLU A 12 16.01 3.28 2.03
C GLU A 12 15.73 3.41 3.52
N LEU A 13 15.24 2.36 4.18
CA LEU A 13 15.05 2.35 5.64
C LEU A 13 16.37 2.55 6.39
N THR A 14 17.46 1.96 5.89
CA THR A 14 18.80 2.17 6.45
C THR A 14 19.25 3.62 6.26
N PHE A 15 18.96 4.22 5.11
CA PHE A 15 19.22 5.62 4.83
C PHE A 15 18.45 6.54 5.77
N CYS A 16 17.12 6.38 5.88
CA CYS A 16 16.27 7.19 6.76
C CYS A 16 16.76 7.15 8.22
N ARG A 17 17.15 5.96 8.71
CA ARG A 17 17.75 5.81 10.05
C ARG A 17 19.05 6.59 10.21
N LYS A 18 19.92 6.59 9.19
CA LYS A 18 21.20 7.32 9.22
C LYS A 18 21.03 8.83 9.14
N THR A 19 20.02 9.31 8.42
CA THR A 19 19.77 10.74 8.23
C THR A 19 18.77 11.32 9.24
N GLY A 20 18.21 10.49 10.12
CA GLY A 20 17.24 10.91 11.13
C GLY A 20 15.85 11.20 10.56
N ILE A 21 15.53 10.71 9.37
CA ILE A 21 14.19 10.87 8.76
C ILE A 21 13.24 9.84 9.40
N PRO A 22 12.15 10.27 10.06
CA PRO A 22 11.19 9.35 10.65
C PRO A 22 10.40 8.61 9.56
N VAL A 23 10.29 7.29 9.70
CA VAL A 23 9.48 6.45 8.81
C VAL A 23 8.19 6.10 9.54
N VAL A 24 7.08 6.70 9.09
CA VAL A 24 5.75 6.53 9.72
C VAL A 24 5.15 5.14 9.51
N GLY A 25 5.53 4.45 8.44
CA GLY A 25 5.08 3.09 8.16
C GLY A 25 5.40 2.62 6.74
N LEU A 26 5.10 1.34 6.48
CA LEU A 26 5.22 0.73 5.16
C LEU A 26 3.85 0.38 4.58
N VAL A 27 3.70 0.61 3.27
CA VAL A 27 2.55 0.16 2.46
C VAL A 27 3.06 -0.78 1.38
N GLU A 28 2.47 -1.96 1.24
CA GLU A 28 2.79 -2.88 0.15
C GLU A 28 1.85 -2.65 -1.05
N ASN A 29 2.35 -2.00 -2.10
CA ASN A 29 1.60 -1.79 -3.33
C ASN A 29 1.55 -3.06 -4.19
N MET A 30 0.56 -3.13 -5.10
CA MET A 30 0.34 -4.22 -6.05
C MET A 30 0.22 -5.61 -5.41
N SER A 31 -0.29 -5.67 -4.17
CA SER A 31 -0.46 -6.90 -3.41
C SER A 31 -1.84 -7.52 -3.67
N GLY A 32 -1.92 -8.29 -4.75
CA GLY A 32 -3.17 -8.88 -5.24
C GLY A 32 -3.67 -8.18 -6.49
N TYR A 33 -4.64 -8.79 -7.14
CA TYR A 33 -5.27 -8.31 -8.35
C TYR A 33 -6.78 -8.51 -8.25
N VAL A 34 -7.52 -7.42 -8.35
CA VAL A 34 -8.98 -7.41 -8.34
C VAL A 34 -9.46 -7.82 -9.73
N CYS A 35 -10.08 -8.99 -9.84
CA CYS A 35 -10.64 -9.42 -11.12
C CYS A 35 -11.80 -8.50 -11.54
N PRO A 36 -11.77 -7.90 -12.74
CA PRO A 36 -12.84 -7.02 -13.22
C PRO A 36 -14.16 -7.75 -13.49
N HIS A 37 -14.14 -9.09 -13.56
CA HIS A 37 -15.29 -9.91 -13.93
C HIS A 37 -15.89 -10.74 -12.77
N CYS A 38 -15.14 -11.00 -11.70
CA CYS A 38 -15.62 -11.92 -10.65
C CYS A 38 -15.34 -11.47 -9.21
N SER A 39 -15.04 -10.19 -8.98
CA SER A 39 -14.82 -9.57 -7.63
C SER A 39 -13.81 -10.30 -6.73
N THR A 40 -13.09 -11.28 -7.27
CA THR A 40 -12.15 -12.11 -6.52
C THR A 40 -10.79 -11.46 -6.57
N CYS A 41 -10.17 -11.27 -5.41
CA CYS A 41 -8.78 -10.81 -5.33
C CYS A 41 -7.84 -12.00 -5.43
N THR A 42 -7.10 -12.09 -6.54
CA THR A 42 -6.14 -13.17 -6.80
C THR A 42 -4.73 -12.64 -6.73
N ASN A 43 -3.80 -13.40 -6.15
CA ASN A 43 -2.40 -13.01 -6.12
C ASN A 43 -1.73 -13.47 -7.42
N ILE A 44 -1.61 -12.56 -8.40
CA ILE A 44 -0.87 -12.81 -9.64
C ILE A 44 0.65 -12.62 -9.47
N PHE A 45 1.06 -11.94 -8.40
CA PHE A 45 2.45 -11.79 -7.98
C PHE A 45 2.62 -12.25 -6.52
N SER A 46 3.87 -12.49 -6.13
CA SER A 46 4.24 -12.73 -4.74
C SER A 46 3.88 -11.54 -3.86
N LYS A 47 3.31 -11.80 -2.66
CA LYS A 47 2.87 -10.78 -1.69
C LYS A 47 3.45 -11.01 -0.29
N GLY A 48 3.29 -10.05 0.62
CA GLY A 48 3.67 -10.14 2.03
C GLY A 48 5.13 -9.82 2.33
N GLY A 49 5.91 -9.42 1.32
CA GLY A 49 7.32 -9.07 1.47
C GLY A 49 7.47 -7.76 2.23
N GLY A 50 6.61 -6.78 1.95
CA GLY A 50 6.53 -5.52 2.69
C GLY A 50 6.13 -5.74 4.15
N GLN A 51 5.13 -6.59 4.40
CA GLN A 51 4.70 -6.92 5.77
C GLN A 51 5.80 -7.64 6.56
N ALA A 52 6.51 -8.58 5.94
CA ALA A 52 7.64 -9.25 6.56
C ALA A 52 8.78 -8.27 6.86
N LEU A 53 9.10 -7.36 5.93
CA LEU A 53 10.12 -6.33 6.14
C LEU A 53 9.73 -5.39 7.30
N ALA A 54 8.48 -4.92 7.32
CA ALA A 54 7.95 -4.07 8.40
C ALA A 54 8.18 -4.71 9.78
N LYS A 55 7.88 -6.01 9.91
CA LYS A 55 8.14 -6.79 11.13
C LYS A 55 9.63 -6.93 11.45
N GLN A 56 10.48 -7.15 10.45
CA GLN A 56 11.94 -7.26 10.63
C GLN A 56 12.58 -5.94 11.08
N THR A 57 12.02 -4.81 10.65
CA THR A 57 12.57 -3.48 10.91
C THR A 57 11.87 -2.74 12.03
N ASP A 58 10.88 -3.35 12.68
CA ASP A 58 10.05 -2.71 13.71
C ASP A 58 9.42 -1.38 13.23
N ILE A 59 8.90 -1.41 11.99
CA ILE A 59 8.21 -0.26 11.38
C ILE A 59 6.73 -0.63 11.24
N PRO A 60 5.79 0.28 11.52
CA PRO A 60 4.36 0.00 11.36
C PRO A 60 4.01 -0.45 9.94
N PHE A 61 3.26 -1.54 9.82
CA PHE A 61 2.69 -1.96 8.54
C PHE A 61 1.29 -1.38 8.37
N LEU A 62 1.17 -0.41 7.46
CA LEU A 62 -0.07 0.35 7.25
C LEU A 62 -1.07 -0.46 6.44
N GLY A 63 -0.63 -1.27 5.48
CA GLY A 63 -1.51 -2.14 4.73
C GLY A 63 -0.96 -2.51 3.37
N SER A 64 -1.81 -3.15 2.56
CA SER A 64 -1.47 -3.54 1.20
C SER A 64 -2.56 -3.07 0.26
N VAL A 65 -2.18 -2.60 -0.93
CA VAL A 65 -3.13 -2.10 -1.94
C VAL A 65 -3.07 -3.05 -3.14
N PRO A 66 -4.20 -3.64 -3.59
CA PRO A 66 -4.22 -4.51 -4.75
C PRO A 66 -4.16 -3.72 -6.05
N ILE A 67 -3.81 -4.40 -7.14
CA ILE A 67 -4.02 -3.89 -8.50
C ILE A 67 -5.52 -3.92 -8.78
N ASP A 68 -6.10 -2.75 -9.08
CA ASP A 68 -7.50 -2.62 -9.46
C ASP A 68 -7.61 -1.78 -10.73
N SER A 69 -8.20 -2.35 -11.79
CA SER A 69 -8.36 -1.67 -13.08
C SER A 69 -9.23 -0.42 -12.97
N LYS A 70 -10.18 -0.38 -12.02
CA LYS A 70 -11.01 0.82 -11.78
C LYS A 70 -10.14 1.99 -11.31
N LEU A 71 -9.16 1.71 -10.45
CA LEU A 71 -8.22 2.73 -9.98
C LEU A 71 -7.34 3.26 -11.11
N THR A 72 -6.74 2.37 -11.89
CA THR A 72 -5.93 2.78 -13.05
C THR A 72 -6.75 3.61 -14.03
N TYR A 73 -7.95 3.15 -14.39
CA TYR A 73 -8.82 3.86 -15.31
C TYR A 73 -9.22 5.24 -14.78
N SER A 74 -9.66 5.34 -13.53
CA SER A 74 -10.02 6.62 -12.91
C SER A 74 -8.86 7.62 -12.94
N LEU A 75 -7.63 7.17 -12.69
CA LEU A 75 -6.43 8.01 -12.78
C LEU A 75 -6.15 8.46 -14.22
N ASP A 76 -6.27 7.55 -15.20
CA ASP A 76 -6.03 7.86 -16.61
C ASP A 76 -7.01 8.92 -17.17
N ILE A 77 -8.27 8.90 -16.71
CA ILE A 77 -9.29 9.88 -17.13
C ILE A 77 -9.40 11.08 -16.18
N GLY A 78 -8.57 11.17 -15.14
CA GLY A 78 -8.55 12.29 -14.19
C GLY A 78 -9.78 12.41 -13.29
N THR A 79 -10.40 11.28 -12.92
CA THR A 79 -11.58 11.23 -12.05
C THR A 79 -11.25 10.75 -10.63
N ASN A 80 -12.03 11.22 -9.66
CA ASN A 80 -11.91 10.78 -8.27
C ASN A 80 -12.51 9.37 -8.11
N ILE A 81 -11.65 8.36 -7.91
CA ILE A 81 -12.09 6.98 -7.67
C ILE A 81 -13.00 6.83 -6.44
N LEU A 82 -12.82 7.68 -5.41
CA LEU A 82 -13.64 7.62 -4.20
C LEU A 82 -15.11 7.93 -4.49
N GLU A 83 -15.37 8.74 -5.52
CA GLU A 83 -16.72 9.08 -5.98
C GLU A 83 -17.19 8.15 -7.09
N ALA A 84 -16.31 7.82 -8.05
CA ALA A 84 -16.66 7.01 -9.21
C ALA A 84 -16.87 5.52 -8.87
N HIS A 85 -16.06 4.98 -7.96
CA HIS A 85 -16.02 3.56 -7.60
C HIS A 85 -15.77 3.35 -6.09
N PRO A 86 -16.65 3.86 -5.20
CA PRO A 86 -16.48 3.73 -3.74
C PRO A 86 -16.42 2.28 -3.26
N GLU A 87 -16.97 1.34 -4.02
CA GLU A 87 -17.00 -0.10 -3.73
C GLU A 87 -15.74 -0.86 -4.19
N SER A 88 -14.78 -0.17 -4.81
CA SER A 88 -13.51 -0.77 -5.24
C SER A 88 -12.72 -1.29 -4.02
N GLN A 89 -12.12 -2.47 -4.17
CA GLN A 89 -11.24 -3.03 -3.13
C GLN A 89 -9.97 -2.19 -2.95
N ALA A 90 -9.52 -1.47 -3.99
CA ALA A 90 -8.43 -0.52 -3.83
C ALA A 90 -8.85 0.68 -2.96
N VAL A 91 -10.08 1.18 -3.10
CA VAL A 91 -10.63 2.23 -2.22
C VAL A 91 -10.71 1.75 -0.78
N GLU A 92 -11.22 0.54 -0.55
CA GLU A 92 -11.26 -0.07 0.79
C GLU A 92 -9.85 -0.17 1.40
N ALA A 93 -8.87 -0.67 0.63
CA ALA A 93 -7.50 -0.81 1.07
C ALA A 93 -6.82 0.53 1.38
N ILE A 94 -7.03 1.56 0.54
CA ILE A 94 -6.51 2.91 0.77
C ILE A 94 -7.11 3.50 2.05
N ASN A 95 -8.43 3.38 2.23
CA ASN A 95 -9.11 3.85 3.43
C ASN A 95 -8.57 3.17 4.70
N HIS A 96 -8.24 1.88 4.64
CA HIS A 96 -7.60 1.17 5.75
C HIS A 96 -6.20 1.71 6.07
N VAL A 97 -5.38 1.98 5.05
CA VAL A 97 -4.06 2.59 5.21
C VAL A 97 -4.19 3.97 5.86
N VAL A 98 -5.10 4.82 5.37
CA VAL A 98 -5.34 6.17 5.90
C VAL A 98 -5.79 6.12 7.35
N LYS A 99 -6.75 5.25 7.71
CA LYS A 99 -7.20 5.11 9.10
C LYS A 99 -6.07 4.75 10.05
N LYS A 100 -5.17 3.86 9.63
CA LYS A 100 -3.99 3.49 10.43
C LYS A 100 -2.98 4.62 10.52
N LEU A 101 -2.76 5.36 9.44
CA LEU A 101 -1.87 6.51 9.44
C LEU A 101 -2.35 7.59 10.42
N ILE A 102 -3.64 7.94 10.37
CA ILE A 102 -4.27 8.91 11.29
C ILE A 102 -4.17 8.40 12.74
N ALA A 103 -4.36 7.11 12.99
CA ALA A 103 -4.24 6.56 14.34
C ALA A 103 -2.80 6.60 14.90
N LEU A 104 -1.79 6.68 14.02
CA LEU A 104 -0.37 6.78 14.40
C LEU A 104 0.06 8.23 14.65
N ASP A 105 -0.55 9.17 13.94
CA ASP A 105 -0.24 10.59 14.05
C ASP A 105 -1.32 11.32 14.86
N LYS A 106 -1.07 11.47 16.18
CA LYS A 106 -1.97 12.18 17.09
C LYS A 106 -2.04 13.69 16.85
N ASP A 107 -1.18 14.21 15.96
CA ASP A 107 -1.05 15.63 15.66
C ASP A 107 -1.48 15.98 14.21
N LEU A 108 -2.00 14.99 13.45
CA LEU A 108 -2.63 15.25 12.15
C LEU A 108 -4.04 15.84 12.39
N PRO A 109 -4.39 16.99 11.77
CA PRO A 109 -5.67 17.68 12.00
C PRO A 109 -6.92 16.86 11.65
#